data_AF-A0A416ZD22-F1
#
_entry.id   AF-A0A416ZD22-F1
#
_cell.length_a   1.000
_cell.length_b   1.000
_cell.length_c   1.000
_cell.angle_alpha   90.00
_cell.angle_beta   90.00
_cell.angle_gamma   90.00
#
_symmetry.space_group_name_H-M   'P 1'
#
loop_
_entity.id
_entity.type
_entity.pdbx_description
1 polymer ?
#
loop_
_entity_poly.entity_id
_entity_poly.type
_entity_poly.pdbx_seq_one_letter_code
_entity_poly.pdbx_strand_id
1 'polypeptide(L)'
;MRAESGVGTLPNGCCAPLAFPYVPVQKNDPERYSQQDALKAGTLFPGLNLPFHAQMKTKFPAVNTALSELMALDFAIDELGLYLTTHPEDTEVLNLYWSYIKLGREGREAYEKQYGPILQTDVTPGSFKWLNDPWPWDLEEEK
;
A
#
# COMPACT_ATOMS: atom_id res chain seq x y z
N MET A 1 -36.41 -2.50 -29.61
CA MET A 1 -36.29 -2.18 -28.17
C MET A 1 -34.86 -1.77 -27.90
N ARG A 2 -34.63 -0.53 -27.46
CA ARG A 2 -33.31 -0.07 -26.99
C ARG A 2 -33.08 -0.74 -25.63
N ALA A 3 -32.06 -1.59 -25.52
CA ALA A 3 -31.57 -2.01 -24.21
C ALA A 3 -30.91 -0.78 -23.57
N GLU A 4 -31.43 -0.33 -22.43
CA GLU A 4 -30.74 0.65 -21.59
C GLU A 4 -29.46 0.00 -21.04
N SER A 5 -28.34 0.69 -21.20
CA SER A 5 -27.05 0.25 -20.66
C SER A 5 -27.13 0.11 -19.13
N GLY A 6 -26.93 -1.09 -18.59
CA GLY A 6 -26.84 -1.33 -17.13
C GLY A 6 -27.77 -2.40 -16.55
N VAL A 7 -28.69 -2.97 -17.33
CA VAL A 7 -29.64 -4.00 -16.86
C VAL A 7 -29.40 -5.34 -17.54
N GLY A 8 -29.38 -6.41 -16.74
CA GLY A 8 -29.27 -7.80 -17.20
C GLY A 8 -30.49 -8.61 -16.81
N THR A 9 -30.79 -9.67 -17.57
CA THR A 9 -31.93 -10.56 -17.33
C THR A 9 -31.51 -11.77 -16.50
N LEU A 10 -32.14 -11.99 -15.35
CA LEU A 10 -31.96 -13.19 -14.55
C LEU A 10 -32.68 -14.41 -15.18
N PRO A 11 -32.37 -15.66 -14.78
CA PRO A 11 -32.95 -16.90 -15.34
C PRO A 11 -34.48 -17.02 -15.26
N ASN A 12 -35.14 -16.05 -14.65
CA ASN A 12 -36.58 -16.00 -14.38
C ASN A 12 -37.28 -14.89 -15.18
N GLY A 13 -36.55 -14.19 -16.08
CA GLY A 13 -37.06 -13.06 -16.85
C GLY A 13 -37.13 -11.73 -16.07
N CYS A 14 -36.74 -11.69 -14.80
CA CYS A 14 -36.65 -10.46 -14.03
C CYS A 14 -35.37 -9.68 -14.38
N CYS A 15 -35.50 -8.39 -14.65
CA CYS A 15 -34.35 -7.49 -14.84
C CYS A 15 -33.83 -7.04 -13.46
N ALA A 16 -32.56 -7.29 -13.17
CA ALA A 16 -31.88 -6.74 -12.01
C ALA A 16 -30.76 -5.80 -12.48
N PRO A 17 -30.43 -4.73 -11.71
CA PRO A 17 -29.24 -3.96 -11.99
C PRO A 17 -28.04 -4.91 -11.91
N LEU A 18 -27.29 -5.03 -13.00
CA LEU A 18 -26.02 -5.74 -12.94
C LEU A 18 -25.10 -4.91 -12.05
N ALA A 19 -24.35 -5.56 -11.16
CA ALA A 19 -23.23 -4.93 -10.50
C ALA A 19 -22.23 -4.55 -11.61
N PHE A 20 -22.31 -3.32 -12.10
CA PHE A 20 -21.31 -2.76 -12.98
C PHE A 20 -20.21 -2.20 -12.07
N PRO A 21 -19.05 -2.88 -11.92
CA PRO A 21 -17.89 -2.17 -11.43
C PRO A 21 -17.70 -0.98 -12.39
N TYR A 22 -17.64 0.23 -11.84
CA TYR A 22 -17.26 1.38 -12.64
C TYR A 22 -15.83 1.14 -13.13
N VAL A 23 -15.70 0.76 -14.41
CA VAL A 23 -14.40 0.58 -15.06
C VAL A 23 -14.10 1.89 -15.79
N PRO A 24 -13.11 2.68 -15.33
CA PRO A 24 -12.68 3.86 -16.07
C PRO A 24 -12.13 3.42 -17.44
N VAL A 25 -12.76 3.85 -18.52
CA VAL A 25 -12.29 3.58 -19.89
C VAL A 25 -11.85 4.89 -20.52
N GLN A 26 -10.64 4.92 -21.07
CA GLN A 26 -10.16 6.06 -21.84
C GLN A 26 -10.86 6.09 -23.21
N LYS A 27 -11.42 7.25 -23.56
CA LYS A 27 -11.98 7.49 -24.90
C LYS A 27 -10.86 7.52 -25.94
N ASN A 28 -11.20 7.31 -27.21
CA ASN A 28 -10.22 7.32 -28.31
C ASN A 28 -9.47 8.66 -28.45
N ASP A 29 -10.09 9.78 -28.04
CA ASP A 29 -9.45 11.09 -27.93
C ASP A 29 -9.79 11.71 -26.56
N PRO A 30 -9.03 11.39 -25.51
CA PRO A 30 -9.33 11.86 -24.16
C PRO A 30 -8.75 13.25 -23.94
N GLU A 31 -9.50 14.09 -23.22
CA GLU A 31 -8.98 15.34 -22.66
C GLU A 31 -7.72 15.06 -21.82
N ARG A 32 -6.78 15.99 -21.82
CA ARG A 32 -5.51 15.86 -21.11
C ARG A 32 -5.26 17.10 -20.28
N TYR A 33 -4.69 16.89 -19.09
CA TYR A 33 -4.14 17.99 -18.32
C TYR A 33 -2.97 18.66 -19.05
N SER A 34 -2.68 19.91 -18.68
CA SER A 34 -1.41 20.53 -19.01
C SER A 34 -0.26 19.73 -18.40
N GLN A 35 0.97 19.85 -18.92
CA GLN A 35 2.12 19.08 -18.38
C GLN A 35 2.33 19.32 -16.87
N GLN A 36 2.18 20.57 -16.42
CA GLN A 36 2.36 20.93 -15.01
C GLN A 36 1.25 20.35 -14.12
N ASP A 37 0.01 20.36 -14.62
CA ASP A 37 -1.14 19.84 -13.86
C ASP A 37 -1.16 18.31 -13.85
N ALA A 38 -0.74 17.67 -14.95
CA ALA A 38 -0.58 16.23 -15.03
C ALA A 38 0.45 15.72 -14.02
N LEU A 39 1.59 16.42 -13.90
CA LEU A 39 2.63 16.08 -12.93
C LEU A 39 2.11 16.17 -11.49
N LYS A 40 1.33 17.21 -11.17
CA LYS A 40 0.71 17.37 -9.84
C LYS A 40 -0.36 16.32 -9.56
N ALA A 41 -1.16 15.97 -10.55
CA ALA A 41 -2.24 14.99 -10.42
C ALA A 41 -1.75 13.53 -10.43
N GLY A 42 -0.53 13.28 -10.91
CA GLY A 42 0.00 11.91 -11.08
C GLY A 42 -0.63 11.13 -12.25
N THR A 43 -1.41 11.81 -13.09
CA THR A 43 -2.04 11.23 -14.28
C THR A 43 -2.22 12.30 -15.35
N LEU A 44 -2.05 11.94 -16.62
CA LEU A 44 -2.26 12.83 -17.76
C LEU A 44 -3.76 13.03 -18.08
N PHE A 45 -4.60 12.10 -17.66
CA PHE A 45 -5.99 12.00 -18.09
C PHE A 45 -6.94 12.32 -16.94
N PRO A 46 -7.75 13.39 -17.04
CA PRO A 46 -8.70 13.77 -15.98
C PRO A 46 -9.71 12.66 -15.66
N GLY A 47 -10.16 11.90 -16.66
CA GLY A 47 -11.07 10.76 -16.45
C GLY A 47 -10.45 9.59 -15.66
N LEU A 48 -9.14 9.56 -15.49
CA LEU A 48 -8.42 8.60 -14.64
C LEU A 48 -8.01 9.20 -13.29
N ASN A 49 -8.20 10.51 -13.09
CA ASN A 49 -8.01 11.17 -11.80
C ASN A 49 -9.22 10.90 -10.89
N LEU A 50 -9.39 9.61 -10.56
CA LEU A 50 -10.50 9.13 -9.77
C LEU A 50 -10.35 9.54 -8.30
N PRO A 51 -11.47 9.68 -7.55
CA PRO A 51 -11.45 10.05 -6.14
C PRO A 51 -10.66 9.07 -5.28
N PHE A 52 -10.30 7.89 -5.79
CA PHE A 52 -9.38 6.98 -5.12
C PHE A 52 -8.03 7.66 -4.80
N HIS A 53 -7.43 8.42 -5.74
CA HIS A 53 -6.15 9.10 -5.51
C HIS A 53 -6.26 10.23 -4.47
N ALA A 54 -7.33 11.04 -4.54
CA ALA A 54 -7.61 12.06 -3.53
C ALA A 54 -7.89 11.45 -2.16
N GLN A 55 -8.56 10.29 -2.13
CA GLN A 55 -8.82 9.53 -0.91
C GLN A 55 -7.58 8.79 -0.40
N MET A 56 -6.54 8.55 -1.19
CA MET A 56 -5.32 7.89 -0.68
C MET A 56 -4.63 8.76 0.38
N LYS A 57 -4.57 10.09 0.18
CA LYS A 57 -3.99 11.00 1.19
C LYS A 57 -4.81 11.10 2.48
N THR A 58 -6.11 10.83 2.41
CA THR A 58 -7.01 10.93 3.57
C THR A 58 -7.27 9.58 4.24
N LYS A 59 -7.17 8.47 3.49
CA LYS A 59 -7.38 7.09 3.98
C LYS A 59 -6.10 6.42 4.45
N PHE A 60 -4.95 6.90 4.00
CA PHE A 60 -3.65 6.56 4.57
C PHE A 60 -3.10 7.83 5.23
N PRO A 61 -3.46 8.12 6.49
CA PRO A 61 -2.75 9.11 7.28
C PRO A 61 -1.26 8.78 7.27
N ALA A 62 -0.43 9.74 7.67
CA ALA A 62 0.98 9.46 7.89
C ALA A 62 1.09 8.30 8.89
N VAL A 63 1.37 7.10 8.38
CA VAL A 63 1.72 5.92 9.18
C VAL A 63 2.83 6.36 10.12
N ASN A 64 2.82 5.84 11.35
CA ASN A 64 3.87 6.12 12.34
C ASN A 64 5.24 6.15 11.64
N THR A 65 6.00 7.24 11.82
CA THR A 65 7.24 7.46 11.10
C THR A 65 8.23 6.32 11.31
N ALA A 66 8.29 5.77 12.53
CA ALA A 66 9.15 4.63 12.84
C ALA A 66 8.68 3.34 12.13
N LEU A 67 7.37 3.10 12.04
CA LEU A 67 6.86 1.94 11.29
C LEU A 67 7.12 2.09 9.79
N SER A 68 6.96 3.30 9.25
CA SER A 68 7.22 3.60 7.84
C SER A 68 8.70 3.40 7.49
N GLU A 69 9.61 3.83 8.38
CA GLU A 69 11.04 3.62 8.23
C GLU A 69 11.40 2.12 8.29
N LEU A 70 10.77 1.35 9.17
CA LEU A 70 10.95 -0.10 9.22
C LEU A 70 10.47 -0.79 7.95
N MET A 71 9.29 -0.44 7.44
CA MET A 71 8.78 -0.98 6.19
C MET A 71 9.70 -0.63 5.01
N ALA A 72 10.27 0.57 5.00
CA ALA A 72 11.23 0.98 3.96
C ALA A 72 12.55 0.18 4.05
N LEU A 73 13.03 -0.11 5.26
CA LEU A 73 14.18 -0.98 5.47
C LEU A 73 13.91 -2.41 5.02
N ASP A 74 12.76 -3.00 5.39
CA ASP A 74 12.36 -4.34 4.98
C ASP A 74 12.29 -4.45 3.44
N PHE A 75 11.68 -3.46 2.79
CA PHE A 75 11.67 -3.39 1.32
C PHE A 75 13.08 -3.33 0.73
N ALA A 76 13.94 -2.46 1.26
CA ALA A 76 15.31 -2.34 0.75
C ALA A 76 16.12 -3.63 0.95
N ILE A 77 15.92 -4.32 2.08
CA ILE A 77 16.55 -5.61 2.34
C ILE A 77 16.13 -6.64 1.29
N ASP A 78 14.82 -6.77 1.01
CA ASP A 78 14.31 -7.74 0.04
C ASP A 78 14.83 -7.45 -1.37
N GLU A 79 14.83 -6.19 -1.80
CA GLU A 79 15.31 -5.79 -3.13
C GLU A 79 16.82 -6.00 -3.30
N LEU A 80 17.63 -5.64 -2.29
CA LEU A 80 19.07 -5.88 -2.34
C LEU A 80 19.38 -7.38 -2.31
N GLY A 81 18.63 -8.16 -1.54
CA GLY A 81 18.73 -9.62 -1.52
C GLY A 81 18.43 -10.22 -2.90
N LEU A 82 17.34 -9.76 -3.54
CA LEU A 82 16.97 -10.18 -4.89
C LEU A 82 18.05 -9.79 -5.91
N TYR A 83 18.59 -8.57 -5.84
CA TYR A 83 19.69 -8.13 -6.71
C TYR A 83 20.91 -9.07 -6.60
N LEU A 84 21.34 -9.38 -5.38
CA LEU A 84 22.49 -10.24 -5.11
C LEU A 84 22.33 -11.67 -5.65
N THR A 85 21.10 -12.16 -5.87
CA THR A 85 20.88 -13.48 -6.51
C THR A 85 21.44 -13.54 -7.94
N THR A 86 21.53 -12.40 -8.62
CA THR A 86 22.07 -12.29 -9.98
C THR A 86 23.46 -11.65 -10.02
N HIS A 87 23.88 -10.97 -8.95
CA HIS A 87 25.17 -10.29 -8.83
C HIS A 87 25.88 -10.67 -7.51
N PRO A 88 26.25 -11.96 -7.31
CA PRO A 88 26.75 -12.44 -6.03
C PRO A 88 28.13 -11.87 -5.63
N GLU A 89 28.93 -11.41 -6.60
CA GLU A 89 30.27 -10.87 -6.37
C GLU A 89 30.29 -9.35 -6.11
N ASP A 90 29.12 -8.68 -6.12
CA ASP A 90 29.03 -7.25 -5.83
C ASP A 90 29.19 -7.01 -4.32
N THR A 91 30.45 -6.81 -3.91
CA THR A 91 30.81 -6.59 -2.51
C THR A 91 30.26 -5.28 -1.93
N GLU A 92 29.97 -4.27 -2.74
CA GLU A 92 29.41 -3.00 -2.26
C GLU A 92 27.97 -3.22 -1.82
N VAL A 93 27.16 -3.84 -2.68
CA VAL A 93 25.76 -4.16 -2.39
C VAL A 93 25.65 -5.19 -1.27
N LEU A 94 26.56 -6.17 -1.20
CA LEU A 94 26.59 -7.14 -0.12
C LEU A 94 26.81 -6.47 1.25
N ASN A 95 27.75 -5.52 1.33
CA ASN A 95 27.98 -4.76 2.57
C ASN A 95 26.77 -3.90 2.93
N LEU A 96 26.13 -3.27 1.95
CA LEU A 96 24.91 -2.49 2.16
C LEU A 96 23.78 -3.37 2.70
N TYR A 97 23.55 -4.53 2.09
CA TYR A 97 22.57 -5.52 2.52
C TYR A 97 22.75 -5.90 3.99
N TRP A 98 23.97 -6.25 4.40
CA TRP A 98 24.25 -6.58 5.80
C TRP A 98 24.08 -5.39 6.75
N SER A 99 24.44 -4.18 6.31
CA SER A 99 24.23 -2.98 7.12
C SER A 99 22.75 -2.70 7.35
N TYR A 100 21.90 -2.93 6.34
CA TYR A 100 20.46 -2.72 6.43
C TYR A 100 19.79 -3.80 7.26
N ILE A 101 20.20 -5.07 7.14
CA ILE A 101 19.75 -6.15 8.03
C ILE A 101 20.01 -5.79 9.50
N LYS A 102 21.19 -5.26 9.80
CA LYS A 102 21.53 -4.82 11.16
C LYS A 102 20.63 -3.66 11.61
N LEU A 103 20.51 -2.62 10.78
CA LEU A 103 19.69 -1.44 11.08
C LEU A 103 18.20 -1.79 11.26
N GLY A 104 17.66 -2.66 10.40
CA GLY A 104 16.28 -3.14 10.48
C GLY A 104 16.01 -3.90 11.78
N ARG A 105 16.95 -4.75 12.22
CA ARG A 105 16.85 -5.44 13.53
C ARG A 105 16.84 -4.45 14.69
N GLU A 106 17.77 -3.50 14.71
CA GLU A 106 17.86 -2.48 15.77
C GLU A 106 16.61 -1.61 15.81
N GLY A 107 16.13 -1.15 14.65
CA GLY A 107 14.90 -0.37 14.54
C GLY A 107 13.69 -1.17 15.01
N ARG A 108 13.60 -2.45 14.66
CA ARG A 108 12.50 -3.33 15.05
C ARG A 108 12.45 -3.54 16.56
N GLU A 109 13.59 -3.82 17.19
CA GLU A 109 13.70 -3.92 18.65
C GLU A 109 13.28 -2.62 19.34
N ALA A 110 13.69 -1.47 18.81
CA ALA A 110 13.31 -0.16 19.34
C ALA A 110 11.80 0.10 19.21
N TYR A 111 11.21 -0.23 18.06
CA TYR A 111 9.78 -0.10 17.82
C TYR A 111 8.98 -1.02 18.73
N GLU A 112 9.32 -2.30 18.81
CA GLU A 112 8.59 -3.29 19.62
C GLU A 112 8.61 -2.95 21.12
N LYS A 113 9.72 -2.37 21.59
CA LYS A 113 9.84 -1.88 22.97
C LYS A 113 8.85 -0.75 23.28
N GLN A 114 8.54 0.09 22.30
CA GLN A 114 7.69 1.27 22.47
C GLN A 114 6.22 0.97 22.17
N TYR A 115 5.95 0.21 21.11
CA TYR A 115 4.60 0.03 20.55
C TYR A 115 4.03 -1.38 20.74
N GLY A 116 4.86 -2.37 21.04
CA GLY A 116 4.43 -3.77 21.16
C GLY A 116 4.79 -4.63 19.94
N PRO A 117 4.39 -5.91 19.94
CA PRO A 117 4.85 -6.89 18.94
C PRO A 117 4.40 -6.54 17.52
N ILE A 118 5.28 -6.74 16.53
CA ILE A 118 4.98 -6.55 15.10
C ILE A 118 4.49 -7.85 14.46
N LEU A 119 4.93 -9.00 14.96
CA LEU A 119 4.50 -10.31 14.51
C LEU A 119 3.76 -11.06 15.62
N GLN A 120 2.78 -11.87 15.22
CA GLN A 120 2.08 -12.79 16.12
C GLN A 120 3.03 -13.74 16.86
N THR A 121 4.18 -14.04 16.26
CA THR A 121 5.21 -14.94 16.80
C THR A 121 6.17 -14.26 17.79
N ASP A 122 6.06 -12.95 18.01
CA ASP A 122 6.95 -12.24 18.92
C ASP A 122 6.67 -12.63 20.37
N VAL A 123 7.73 -13.00 21.08
CA VAL A 123 7.63 -13.48 22.45
C VAL A 123 7.34 -12.32 23.37
N THR A 124 6.17 -12.36 24.01
CA THR A 124 5.71 -11.36 24.96
C THR A 124 5.61 -12.00 26.35
N PRO A 125 6.59 -11.79 27.26
CA PRO A 125 6.58 -12.43 28.56
C PRO A 125 5.36 -12.02 29.40
N GLY A 126 4.64 -13.02 29.92
CA GLY A 126 3.54 -12.81 30.86
C GLY A 126 2.17 -12.48 30.23
N SER A 127 2.07 -12.30 28.92
CA SER A 127 0.78 -12.13 28.23
C SER A 127 0.92 -12.28 26.71
N PHE A 128 -0.17 -12.59 26.01
CA PHE A 128 -0.20 -12.62 24.54
C PHE A 128 -0.58 -11.24 23.98
N LYS A 129 0.38 -10.30 23.99
CA LYS A 129 0.10 -8.88 23.66
C LYS A 129 -0.36 -8.63 22.23
N TRP A 130 -0.18 -9.58 21.32
CA TRP A 130 -0.64 -9.49 19.93
C TRP A 130 -2.15 -9.20 19.80
N LEU A 131 -2.97 -9.64 20.76
CA LEU A 131 -4.42 -9.40 20.76
C LEU A 131 -4.82 -8.04 21.36
N ASN A 132 -3.87 -7.24 21.83
CA ASN A 132 -4.17 -5.95 22.44
C ASN A 132 -4.07 -4.84 21.39
N ASP A 133 -5.08 -3.98 21.34
CA ASP A 133 -5.07 -2.76 20.53
C ASP A 133 -4.16 -1.68 21.17
N PRO A 134 -3.67 -0.70 20.39
CA PRO A 134 -3.76 -0.63 18.92
C PRO A 134 -2.71 -1.52 18.23
N TRP A 135 -3.08 -2.07 17.06
CA TRP A 135 -2.13 -2.76 16.21
C TRP A 135 -1.16 -1.77 15.53
N PRO A 136 0.04 -2.20 15.09
CA PRO A 136 1.03 -1.30 14.49
C PRO A 136 0.49 -0.48 13.31
N TRP A 137 -0.46 -1.03 12.56
CA TRP A 137 -1.14 -0.40 11.43
C TRP A 137 -2.49 0.24 11.76
N ASP A 138 -2.91 0.18 13.02
CA ASP A 138 -4.09 0.92 13.45
C ASP A 138 -3.74 2.41 13.52
N LEU A 139 -4.60 3.20 12.90
CA LEU A 139 -4.51 4.65 12.95
C LEU A 139 -5.07 5.08 14.30
N GLU A 140 -4.33 5.88 15.07
CA GLU A 140 -4.94 6.60 16.18
C GLU A 140 -6.07 7.46 15.58
N GLU A 141 -7.32 7.14 15.91
CA GLU A 141 -8.43 8.03 15.57
C GLU A 141 -8.15 9.38 16.25
N GLU A 142 -7.90 10.43 15.46
CA GLU A 142 -7.92 11.80 15.98
C GLU A 142 -9.29 12.03 16.64
N LYS A 143 -9.30 12.11 17.98
CA LYS A 143 -10.48 12.45 18.78
C LYS A 143 -10.84 13.93 18.67
#